data_AF-A0AAU7ZPX6-F1
#
_entry.id   AF-A0AAU7ZPX6-F1
#
_cell.length_a   1.000
_cell.length_b   1.000
_cell.length_c   1.000
_cell.angle_alpha   90.00
_cell.angle_beta   90.00
_cell.angle_gamma   90.00
#
_symmetry.space_group_name_H-M   'P 1'
#
loop_
_entity.id
_entity.type
_entity.pdbx_description
1 polymer ?
#
loop_
_entity_poly.entity_id
_entity_poly.type
_entity_poly.pdbx_seq_one_letter_code
_entity_poly.pdbx_strand_id
1 'polypeptide(L)'
;MNRRTFVSAGVGLALTATVPRQPHAEEKQTRGPVIVEAGRRVDAPDAGVTRFPARNVPEVRKRINQVLRKEMPVAIVSSAACGADLLLLDAAGRMHVPRYIFLPSDTEDFRKSSVTDRPGDWGEIYTNVLQGSTVEVLKLPEGQEGYLETNLKLLDQAQVQAKLKRTNVHALVIWNQESRGSDDVTAHFLEQAKRRDIPIIEVSTL
;
A
#
# COMPACT_ATOMS: atom_id res chain seq x y z
N MET A 1 -14.38 -17.47 91.59
CA MET A 1 -14.17 -16.01 91.67
C MET A 1 -13.19 -15.62 90.56
N ASN A 2 -13.63 -14.78 89.62
CA ASN A 2 -12.96 -13.99 88.55
C ASN A 2 -11.79 -14.61 87.74
N ARG A 3 -11.82 -14.76 86.41
CA ARG A 3 -12.35 -14.05 85.21
C ARG A 3 -11.15 -13.57 84.37
N ARG A 4 -11.11 -14.09 83.15
CA ARG A 4 -10.06 -14.01 82.13
C ARG A 4 -10.07 -12.68 81.37
N THR A 5 -8.86 -12.27 81.00
CA THR A 5 -8.37 -11.52 79.84
C THR A 5 -9.39 -10.95 78.84
N PHE A 6 -9.24 -9.67 78.50
CA PHE A 6 -9.69 -9.08 77.24
C PHE A 6 -8.55 -8.28 76.61
N VAL A 7 -8.16 -8.69 75.39
CA VAL A 7 -7.32 -7.94 74.45
C VAL A 7 -8.27 -7.49 73.35
N SER A 8 -8.31 -6.19 73.05
CA SER A 8 -9.12 -5.63 71.96
C SER A 8 -8.25 -5.45 70.72
N ALA A 9 -8.65 -6.09 69.61
CA ALA A 9 -8.03 -5.97 68.30
C ALA A 9 -8.79 -4.94 67.45
N GLY A 10 -8.10 -3.87 67.04
CA GLY A 10 -8.61 -2.91 66.05
C GLY A 10 -8.15 -3.33 64.65
N VAL A 11 -9.09 -3.75 63.81
CA VAL A 11 -8.87 -4.03 62.38
C VAL A 11 -9.12 -2.75 61.60
N GLY A 12 -8.07 -2.20 60.99
CA GLY A 12 -8.18 -1.13 60.00
C GLY A 12 -8.48 -1.71 58.62
N LEU A 13 -9.65 -1.39 58.05
CA LEU A 13 -9.97 -1.66 56.65
C LEU A 13 -9.34 -0.58 55.76
N ALA A 14 -8.40 -0.97 54.90
CA ALA A 14 -7.95 -0.14 53.79
C ALA A 14 -8.86 -0.40 52.57
N LEU A 15 -9.64 0.61 52.17
CA LEU A 15 -10.43 0.61 50.93
C LEU A 15 -9.51 1.03 49.76
N THR A 16 -9.01 0.06 49.00
CA THR A 16 -8.38 0.31 47.70
C THR A 16 -9.46 0.55 46.65
N ALA A 17 -9.74 1.83 46.36
CA ALA A 17 -10.58 2.21 45.24
C ALA A 17 -9.88 1.79 43.93
N THR A 18 -10.39 0.74 43.30
CA THR A 18 -9.93 0.28 41.99
C THR A 18 -10.60 1.17 40.95
N VAL A 19 -9.85 2.09 40.34
CA VAL A 19 -10.34 2.91 39.22
C VAL A 19 -10.58 1.97 38.03
N PRO A 20 -11.80 1.89 37.46
CA PRO A 20 -12.02 1.07 36.29
C PRO A 20 -11.31 1.71 35.09
N ARG A 21 -10.44 0.94 34.46
CA ARG A 21 -9.80 1.30 33.19
C ARG A 21 -10.89 1.33 32.12
N GLN A 22 -11.28 2.51 31.65
CA GLN A 22 -12.20 2.63 30.54
C GLN A 22 -11.60 1.90 29.31
N PRO A 23 -12.36 1.04 28.61
CA PRO A 23 -11.91 0.52 27.32
C PRO A 23 -11.77 1.72 26.38
N HIS A 24 -10.60 1.86 25.77
CA HIS A 24 -10.38 2.81 24.69
C HIS A 24 -11.44 2.55 23.63
N ALA A 25 -12.41 3.46 23.49
CA ALA A 25 -13.30 3.46 22.35
C ALA A 25 -12.41 3.58 21.10
N GLU A 26 -12.44 2.57 20.23
CA GLU A 26 -11.86 2.67 18.90
C GLU A 26 -12.45 3.92 18.23
N GLU A 27 -11.63 4.96 18.06
CA GLU A 27 -11.99 6.11 17.25
C GLU A 27 -12.36 5.56 15.87
N LYS A 28 -13.64 5.67 15.52
CA LYS A 28 -14.16 5.25 14.22
C LYS A 28 -13.33 5.98 13.15
N GLN A 29 -12.54 5.22 12.38
CA GLN A 29 -11.62 5.75 11.38
C GLN A 29 -12.39 6.57 10.34
N THR A 30 -12.41 7.90 10.47
CA THR A 30 -13.19 8.81 9.59
C THR A 30 -12.44 9.22 8.33
N ARG A 31 -11.16 8.85 8.22
CA ARG A 31 -10.28 9.17 7.09
C ARG A 31 -10.07 7.94 6.22
N GLY A 32 -10.02 8.13 4.90
CA GLY A 32 -9.66 7.06 3.98
C GLY A 32 -8.27 6.48 4.24
N PRO A 33 -7.95 5.30 3.69
CA PRO A 33 -6.70 4.61 3.93
C PRO A 33 -5.54 5.28 3.20
N VAL A 34 -4.31 4.91 3.57
CA VAL A 34 -3.18 4.95 2.64
C VAL A 34 -3.30 3.73 1.73
N ILE A 35 -3.33 3.93 0.42
CA ILE A 35 -3.27 2.81 -0.53
C ILE A 35 -1.81 2.56 -0.89
N VAL A 36 -1.38 1.32 -0.72
CA VAL A 36 -0.11 0.81 -1.26
C VAL A 36 -0.40 -0.09 -2.43
N GLU A 37 0.30 0.06 -3.55
CA GLU A 37 -0.03 -0.64 -4.77
C GLU A 37 1.16 -1.31 -5.44
N ALA A 38 0.87 -2.44 -6.08
CA ALA A 38 1.66 -3.03 -7.14
C ALA A 38 0.73 -3.62 -8.20
N GLY A 39 1.08 -3.49 -9.47
CA GLY A 39 0.25 -4.00 -10.55
C GLY A 39 1.02 -4.51 -11.75
N ARG A 40 0.26 -4.95 -12.77
CA ARG A 40 0.83 -5.40 -14.04
C ARG A 40 1.30 -4.21 -14.86
N ARG A 41 2.47 -4.41 -15.47
CA ARG A 41 2.83 -3.63 -16.64
C ARG A 41 1.98 -4.05 -17.84
N VAL A 42 1.75 -3.12 -18.76
CA VAL A 42 1.11 -3.46 -20.04
C VAL A 42 1.96 -4.50 -20.76
N ASP A 43 1.29 -5.44 -21.40
CA ASP A 43 1.93 -6.51 -22.16
C ASP A 43 2.83 -5.91 -23.25
N ALA A 44 3.98 -6.54 -23.49
CA ALA A 44 4.78 -6.26 -24.67
C ALA A 44 3.99 -6.64 -25.94
N PRO A 45 4.24 -5.99 -27.09
CA PRO A 45 3.56 -6.33 -28.35
C PRO A 45 3.62 -7.82 -28.72
N ASP A 46 4.71 -8.48 -28.34
CA ASP A 46 5.06 -9.87 -28.62
C ASP A 46 4.84 -10.80 -27.41
N ALA A 47 4.11 -10.36 -26.39
CA ALA A 47 3.85 -11.17 -25.20
C ALA A 47 3.07 -12.46 -25.55
N GLY A 48 3.68 -13.62 -25.30
CA GLY A 48 3.06 -14.93 -25.54
C GLY A 48 1.90 -15.27 -24.60
N VAL A 49 1.72 -14.52 -23.51
CA VAL A 49 0.59 -14.65 -22.58
C VAL A 49 0.02 -13.27 -22.30
N THR A 50 -1.27 -13.10 -22.52
CA THR A 50 -1.99 -11.85 -22.25
C THR A 50 -2.26 -11.71 -20.76
N ARG A 51 -1.78 -10.63 -20.13
CA ARG A 51 -2.00 -10.34 -18.71
C ARG A 51 -2.56 -8.94 -18.52
N PHE A 52 -2.05 -7.96 -19.25
CA PHE A 52 -2.62 -6.62 -19.32
C PHE A 52 -2.49 -6.07 -20.75
N PRO A 53 -3.42 -6.43 -21.65
CA PRO A 53 -3.31 -6.02 -23.04
C PRO A 53 -3.59 -4.52 -23.17
N ALA A 54 -2.88 -3.83 -24.08
CA ALA A 54 -3.01 -2.38 -24.25
C ALA A 54 -4.46 -1.90 -24.48
N ARG A 55 -5.28 -2.71 -25.18
CA ARG A 55 -6.71 -2.43 -25.40
C ARG A 55 -7.54 -2.29 -24.11
N ASN A 56 -7.07 -2.87 -23.00
CA ASN A 56 -7.76 -2.82 -21.71
C ASN A 56 -7.39 -1.59 -20.86
N VAL A 57 -6.39 -0.80 -21.26
CA VAL A 57 -5.97 0.40 -20.51
C VAL A 57 -7.14 1.34 -20.15
N PRO A 58 -8.10 1.66 -21.06
CA PRO A 58 -9.23 2.51 -20.71
C PRO A 58 -10.14 1.91 -19.63
N GLU A 59 -10.40 0.60 -19.68
CA GLU A 59 -11.25 -0.08 -18.71
C GLU A 59 -10.57 -0.22 -17.35
N VAL A 60 -9.27 -0.54 -17.31
CA VAL A 60 -8.50 -0.56 -16.06
C VAL A 60 -8.48 0.84 -15.43
N ARG A 61 -8.28 1.90 -16.22
CA ARG A 61 -8.37 3.29 -15.73
C ARG A 61 -9.73 3.60 -15.12
N LYS A 62 -10.83 3.12 -15.71
CA LYS A 62 -12.18 3.29 -15.15
C LYS A 62 -12.32 2.57 -13.80
N ARG A 63 -11.84 1.33 -13.69
CA ARG A 63 -11.86 0.55 -12.43
C ARG A 63 -11.03 1.21 -11.33
N ILE A 64 -9.84 1.70 -11.67
CA ILE A 64 -9.00 2.49 -10.75
C ILE A 64 -9.75 3.72 -10.22
N ASN A 65 -10.40 4.49 -11.10
CA ASN A 65 -11.19 5.66 -10.68
C ASN A 65 -12.34 5.28 -9.74
N GLN A 66 -12.96 4.11 -9.92
CA GLN A 66 -14.00 3.62 -9.02
C GLN A 66 -13.42 3.30 -7.64
N VAL A 67 -12.25 2.65 -7.58
CA VAL A 67 -11.53 2.39 -6.31
C VAL A 67 -11.19 3.70 -5.61
N LEU A 68 -10.57 4.66 -6.31
CA LEU A 68 -10.20 5.95 -5.70
C LEU A 68 -11.41 6.72 -5.16
N ARG A 69 -12.56 6.70 -5.85
CA ARG A 69 -13.79 7.34 -5.38
C ARG A 69 -14.42 6.63 -4.19
N LYS A 70 -14.35 5.30 -4.15
CA LYS A 70 -14.92 4.49 -3.07
C LYS A 70 -14.07 4.59 -1.79
N GLU A 71 -12.77 4.40 -1.92
CA GLU A 71 -11.85 4.33 -0.79
C GLU A 71 -11.46 5.73 -0.28
N MET A 72 -11.53 6.74 -1.15
CA MET A 72 -11.14 8.13 -0.84
C MET A 72 -9.76 8.20 -0.14
N PRO A 73 -8.71 7.62 -0.74
CA PRO A 73 -7.44 7.45 -0.05
C PRO A 73 -6.81 8.80 0.30
N VAL A 74 -6.13 8.84 1.45
CA VAL A 74 -5.41 10.04 1.91
C VAL A 74 -3.99 10.13 1.37
N ALA A 75 -3.48 9.05 0.78
CA ALA A 75 -2.23 8.99 0.04
C ALA A 75 -2.11 7.69 -0.77
N ILE A 76 -1.27 7.73 -1.81
CA ILE A 76 -0.83 6.56 -2.57
C ILE A 76 0.67 6.32 -2.34
N VAL A 77 1.05 5.06 -2.13
CA VAL A 77 2.43 4.56 -2.15
C VAL A 77 2.53 3.53 -3.27
N SER A 78 3.39 3.76 -4.26
CA SER A 78 3.61 2.81 -5.35
C SER A 78 5.00 3.00 -5.96
N SER A 79 5.38 2.09 -6.86
CA SER A 79 6.40 2.38 -7.87
C SER A 79 5.73 3.11 -9.05
N ALA A 80 6.45 3.36 -10.14
CA ALA A 80 5.92 4.12 -11.26
C ALA A 80 6.17 3.40 -12.59
N ALA A 81 6.02 2.07 -12.60
CA ALA A 81 6.16 1.29 -13.82
C ALA A 81 5.02 1.57 -14.81
N CYS A 82 5.24 1.32 -16.11
CA CYS A 82 4.16 1.45 -17.10
C CYS A 82 2.97 0.55 -16.75
N GLY A 83 1.77 0.91 -17.24
CA GLY A 83 0.55 0.18 -16.89
C GLY A 83 -0.02 0.59 -15.55
N ALA A 84 -0.30 -0.37 -14.68
CA ALA A 84 -1.12 -0.20 -13.48
C ALA A 84 -0.65 0.95 -12.57
N ASP A 85 0.62 0.95 -12.18
CA ASP A 85 1.21 1.95 -11.28
C ASP A 85 0.97 3.38 -11.81
N LEU A 86 1.37 3.65 -13.06
CA LEU A 86 1.21 4.96 -13.67
C LEU A 86 -0.25 5.35 -13.87
N LEU A 87 -1.14 4.39 -14.17
CA LEU A 87 -2.57 4.68 -14.28
C LEU A 87 -3.17 5.09 -12.92
N LEU A 88 -2.77 4.44 -11.83
CA LEU A 88 -3.18 4.81 -10.48
C LEU A 88 -2.62 6.18 -10.08
N LEU A 89 -1.32 6.40 -10.27
CA LEU A 89 -0.64 7.63 -9.86
C LEU A 89 -1.11 8.86 -10.65
N ASP A 90 -1.41 8.72 -11.95
CA ASP A 90 -2.02 9.77 -12.76
C ASP A 90 -3.44 10.09 -12.28
N ALA A 91 -4.28 9.08 -12.05
CA ALA A 91 -5.63 9.27 -11.54
C ALA A 91 -5.66 9.93 -10.15
N ALA A 92 -4.81 9.47 -9.23
CA ALA A 92 -4.64 10.04 -7.90
C ALA A 92 -4.18 11.51 -7.95
N GLY A 93 -3.26 11.84 -8.88
CA GLY A 93 -2.80 13.21 -9.10
C GLY A 93 -3.92 14.17 -9.51
N ARG A 94 -4.80 13.74 -10.42
CA ARG A 94 -5.97 14.52 -10.85
C ARG A 94 -6.97 14.77 -9.72
N MET A 95 -6.99 13.88 -8.72
CA MET A 95 -7.79 14.00 -7.50
C MET A 95 -7.05 14.74 -6.36
N HIS A 96 -5.85 15.27 -6.61
CA HIS A 96 -5.00 15.92 -5.61
C HIS A 96 -4.66 15.03 -4.40
N VAL A 97 -4.63 13.72 -4.60
CA VAL A 97 -4.20 12.77 -3.58
C VAL A 97 -2.66 12.77 -3.52
N PRO A 98 -2.04 12.94 -2.35
CA PRO A 98 -0.58 12.86 -2.21
C PRO A 98 -0.03 11.51 -2.68
N ARG A 99 1.11 11.54 -3.37
CA ARG A 99 1.75 10.36 -3.96
C ARG A 99 3.19 10.26 -3.49
N TYR A 100 3.57 9.09 -2.99
CA TYR A 100 4.92 8.74 -2.57
C TYR A 100 5.42 7.62 -3.48
N ILE A 101 6.43 7.91 -4.27
CA ILE A 101 6.98 7.01 -5.28
C ILE A 101 8.34 6.52 -4.81
N PHE A 102 8.51 5.20 -4.78
CA PHE A 102 9.79 4.58 -4.47
C PHE A 102 10.29 3.80 -5.68
N LEU A 103 11.51 4.13 -6.12
CA LEU A 103 12.13 3.54 -7.30
C LEU A 103 13.32 2.66 -6.88
N PRO A 104 13.48 1.44 -7.42
CA PRO A 104 14.63 0.58 -7.13
C PRO A 104 15.95 1.20 -7.62
N SER A 105 15.91 1.92 -8.73
CA SER A 105 17.06 2.55 -9.38
C SER A 105 16.77 4.02 -9.67
N ASP A 106 17.78 4.75 -10.15
CA ASP A 106 17.63 6.14 -10.55
C ASP A 106 16.53 6.33 -11.61
N THR A 107 15.92 7.51 -11.62
CA THR A 107 14.70 7.80 -12.39
C THR A 107 14.83 7.48 -13.89
N GLU A 108 15.99 7.76 -14.48
CA GLU A 108 16.22 7.54 -15.91
C GLU A 108 16.41 6.06 -16.25
N ASP A 109 17.11 5.31 -15.39
CA ASP A 109 17.32 3.87 -15.62
C ASP A 109 16.03 3.08 -15.37
N PHE A 110 15.24 3.49 -14.37
CA PHE A 110 13.90 2.94 -14.17
C PHE A 110 12.97 3.27 -15.35
N ARG A 111 13.03 4.50 -15.87
CA ARG A 111 12.26 4.91 -17.05
C ARG A 111 12.55 4.01 -18.26
N LYS A 112 13.82 3.72 -18.53
CA LYS A 112 14.22 2.86 -19.65
C LYS A 112 13.76 1.42 -19.46
N SER A 113 13.97 0.87 -18.27
CA SER A 113 13.75 -0.56 -17.99
C SER A 113 12.30 -0.95 -17.71
N SER A 114 11.50 -0.04 -17.14
CA SER A 114 10.20 -0.36 -16.57
C SER A 114 9.03 0.49 -17.07
N VAL A 115 9.31 1.56 -17.82
CA VAL A 115 8.30 2.52 -18.28
C VAL A 115 8.21 2.56 -19.81
N THR A 116 9.35 2.78 -20.46
CA THR A 116 9.43 3.00 -21.92
C THR A 116 9.81 1.75 -22.70
N ASP A 117 9.98 0.61 -22.02
CA ASP A 117 10.16 -0.70 -22.64
C ASP A 117 8.87 -1.29 -23.23
N ARG A 118 7.78 -0.51 -23.23
CA ARG A 118 6.46 -0.85 -23.76
C ARG A 118 5.93 0.30 -24.62
N PRO A 119 5.14 0.01 -25.68
CA PRO A 119 4.58 1.06 -26.53
C PRO A 119 3.53 1.91 -25.80
N GLY A 120 3.39 3.16 -26.25
CA GLY A 120 2.45 4.14 -25.73
C GLY A 120 3.13 5.31 -25.01
N ASP A 121 2.32 6.21 -24.45
CA ASP A 121 2.79 7.49 -23.92
C ASP A 121 3.29 7.40 -22.46
N TRP A 122 3.69 6.21 -22.01
CA TRP A 122 4.07 5.95 -20.61
C TRP A 122 5.20 6.86 -20.13
N GLY A 123 6.13 7.20 -21.01
CA GLY A 123 7.22 8.13 -20.67
C GLY A 123 6.72 9.53 -20.33
N GLU A 124 5.76 10.07 -21.06
CA GLU A 124 5.19 11.38 -20.74
C GLU A 124 4.41 11.33 -19.43
N ILE A 125 3.58 10.29 -19.26
CA ILE A 125 2.82 10.07 -18.02
C ILE A 125 3.75 9.98 -16.81
N TYR A 126 4.85 9.23 -16.93
CA TYR A 126 5.86 9.09 -15.87
C TYR A 126 6.46 10.43 -15.47
N THR A 127 6.90 11.24 -16.44
CA THR A 127 7.46 12.56 -16.17
C THR A 127 6.47 13.45 -15.41
N ASN A 128 5.21 13.49 -15.86
CA ASN A 128 4.16 14.29 -15.21
C ASN A 128 3.83 13.78 -13.80
N VAL A 129 3.81 12.46 -13.62
CA VAL A 129 3.57 11.82 -12.31
C VAL A 129 4.68 12.15 -11.33
N LEU A 130 5.96 12.07 -11.73
CA LEU A 130 7.09 12.38 -10.85
C LEU A 130 7.08 13.84 -10.37
N GLN A 131 6.78 14.79 -11.26
CA GLN A 131 6.79 16.23 -10.92
C GLN A 131 5.84 16.60 -9.77
N GLY A 132 4.71 15.88 -9.64
CA GLY A 132 3.72 16.14 -8.60
C GLY A 132 3.77 15.15 -7.42
N SER A 133 4.86 14.41 -7.26
CA SER A 133 4.99 13.35 -6.25
C SER A 133 6.24 13.54 -5.40
N THR A 134 6.24 12.96 -4.19
CA THR A 134 7.48 12.78 -3.43
C THR A 134 8.16 11.52 -3.95
N VAL A 135 9.39 11.62 -4.42
CA VAL A 135 10.13 10.51 -5.05
C VAL A 135 11.37 10.18 -4.23
N GLU A 136 11.56 8.89 -3.94
CA GLU A 136 12.75 8.35 -3.27
C GLU A 136 13.36 7.23 -4.12
N VAL A 137 14.68 7.27 -4.30
CA VAL A 137 15.44 6.23 -5.01
C VAL A 137 16.13 5.34 -3.98
N LEU A 138 15.83 4.05 -4.01
CA LEU A 138 16.24 3.06 -3.02
C LEU A 138 17.64 2.46 -3.27
N LYS A 139 18.17 2.58 -4.50
CA LYS A 139 19.48 2.04 -4.92
C LYS A 139 19.63 0.55 -4.60
N LEU A 140 18.68 -0.24 -5.07
CA LEU A 140 18.60 -1.68 -4.87
C LEU A 140 19.30 -2.45 -6.02
N PRO A 141 19.59 -3.75 -5.85
CA PRO A 141 20.14 -4.58 -6.92
C PRO A 141 19.32 -4.52 -8.20
N GLU A 142 19.98 -4.62 -9.35
CA GLU A 142 19.28 -4.60 -10.64
C GLU A 142 18.42 -5.85 -10.85
N GLY A 143 17.33 -5.66 -11.60
CA GLY A 143 16.45 -6.76 -12.00
C GLY A 143 15.50 -7.23 -10.90
N GLN A 144 15.21 -8.52 -10.92
CA GLN A 144 14.10 -9.07 -10.16
C GLN A 144 14.25 -8.90 -8.65
N GLU A 145 15.45 -9.12 -8.10
CA GLU A 145 15.71 -8.97 -6.67
C GLU A 145 15.36 -7.56 -6.17
N GLY A 146 15.83 -6.51 -6.87
CA GLY A 146 15.48 -5.14 -6.53
C GLY A 146 13.99 -4.83 -6.61
N TYR A 147 13.26 -5.45 -7.54
CA TYR A 147 11.79 -5.30 -7.61
C TYR A 147 11.08 -5.97 -6.43
N LEU A 148 11.53 -7.16 -6.01
CA LEU A 148 10.97 -7.84 -4.84
C LEU A 148 11.27 -7.05 -3.56
N GLU A 149 12.48 -6.54 -3.40
CA GLU A 149 12.85 -5.68 -2.27
C GLU A 149 12.09 -4.35 -2.29
N THR A 150 11.83 -3.78 -3.46
CA THR A 150 11.00 -2.57 -3.60
C THR A 150 9.59 -2.80 -3.05
N ASN A 151 8.95 -3.94 -3.34
CA ASN A 151 7.63 -4.26 -2.77
C ASN A 151 7.64 -4.24 -1.23
N LEU A 152 8.70 -4.77 -0.61
CA LEU A 152 8.83 -4.74 0.84
C LEU A 152 8.92 -3.30 1.35
N LYS A 153 9.72 -2.46 0.68
CA LYS A 153 9.85 -1.04 1.02
C LYS A 153 8.54 -0.26 0.82
N LEU A 154 7.78 -0.52 -0.24
CA LEU A 154 6.47 0.08 -0.46
C LEU A 154 5.52 -0.22 0.70
N LEU A 155 5.46 -1.49 1.12
CA LEU A 155 4.59 -1.91 2.22
C LEU A 155 5.01 -1.30 3.57
N ASP A 156 6.32 -1.24 3.85
CA ASP A 156 6.85 -0.58 5.06
C ASP A 156 6.51 0.92 5.07
N GLN A 157 6.71 1.60 3.93
CA GLN A 157 6.47 3.04 3.80
C GLN A 157 4.99 3.38 3.89
N ALA A 158 4.12 2.52 3.37
CA ALA A 158 2.68 2.68 3.54
C ALA A 158 2.27 2.66 5.02
N GLN A 159 2.84 1.76 5.82
CA GLN A 159 2.59 1.72 7.26
C GLN A 159 3.12 2.98 7.98
N VAL A 160 4.30 3.49 7.58
CA VAL A 160 4.82 4.77 8.09
C VAL A 160 3.86 5.91 7.75
N GLN A 161 3.42 6.04 6.51
CA GLN A 161 2.49 7.09 6.08
C GLN A 161 1.14 6.98 6.79
N ALA A 162 0.62 5.77 6.96
CA ALA A 162 -0.63 5.51 7.66
C ALA A 162 -0.54 5.93 9.13
N LYS A 163 0.56 5.60 9.82
CA LYS A 163 0.83 6.04 11.19
C LYS A 163 0.89 7.56 11.31
N LEU A 164 1.62 8.24 10.41
CA LEU A 164 1.73 9.70 10.40
C LEU A 164 0.37 10.38 10.18
N LYS A 165 -0.47 9.81 9.31
CA LYS A 165 -1.79 10.34 8.97
C LYS A 165 -2.89 9.88 9.92
N ARG A 166 -2.57 9.00 10.87
CA ARG A 166 -3.48 8.32 11.81
C ARG A 166 -4.61 7.60 11.07
N THR A 167 -4.24 6.75 10.12
CA THR A 167 -5.16 5.92 9.33
C THR A 167 -4.60 4.51 9.12
N ASN A 168 -5.34 3.70 8.37
CA ASN A 168 -4.99 2.33 8.02
C ASN A 168 -4.34 2.25 6.63
N VAL A 169 -3.76 1.09 6.32
CA VAL A 169 -3.23 0.76 4.99
C VAL A 169 -4.19 -0.21 4.30
N HIS A 170 -4.52 0.02 3.03
CA HIS A 170 -5.12 -0.98 2.15
C HIS A 170 -4.12 -1.27 1.02
N ALA A 171 -3.93 -2.55 0.67
CA ALA A 171 -3.12 -2.94 -0.47
C ALA A 171 -4.00 -3.09 -1.71
N LEU A 172 -3.67 -2.36 -2.77
CA LEU A 172 -4.32 -2.47 -4.07
C LEU A 172 -3.45 -3.32 -4.99
N VAL A 173 -4.03 -4.36 -5.59
CA VAL A 173 -3.33 -5.24 -6.54
C VAL A 173 -4.06 -5.20 -7.88
N ILE A 174 -3.41 -4.64 -8.88
CA ILE A 174 -4.01 -4.40 -10.21
C ILE A 174 -3.42 -5.42 -11.18
N TRP A 175 -4.10 -6.54 -11.37
CA TRP A 175 -3.54 -7.70 -12.06
C TRP A 175 -4.60 -8.64 -12.62
N ASN A 176 -4.17 -9.65 -13.36
CA ASN A 176 -5.04 -10.66 -13.98
C ASN A 176 -5.42 -11.81 -13.04
N GLN A 177 -5.16 -11.69 -11.73
CA GLN A 177 -5.47 -12.69 -10.70
C GLN A 177 -4.80 -14.06 -10.85
N GLU A 178 -3.82 -14.15 -11.76
CA GLU A 178 -3.09 -15.37 -12.04
C GLU A 178 -1.60 -15.09 -11.89
N SER A 179 -0.95 -15.83 -10.99
CA SER A 179 0.50 -15.77 -10.76
C SER A 179 1.24 -16.47 -11.90
N ARG A 180 2.37 -15.90 -12.33
CA ARG A 180 3.30 -16.57 -13.26
C ARG A 180 4.34 -17.47 -12.59
N GLY A 181 4.29 -17.61 -11.26
CA GLY A 181 5.22 -18.42 -10.49
C GLY A 181 6.02 -17.61 -9.48
N SER A 182 7.17 -18.15 -9.05
CA SER A 182 8.03 -17.57 -8.02
C SER A 182 8.72 -16.27 -8.45
N ASP A 183 8.73 -15.96 -9.75
CA ASP A 183 9.26 -14.74 -10.33
C ASP A 183 8.22 -13.62 -10.47
N ASP A 184 6.98 -13.86 -10.06
CA ASP A 184 5.91 -12.89 -10.17
C ASP A 184 6.02 -11.79 -9.11
N VAL A 185 6.53 -10.64 -9.53
CA VAL A 185 6.68 -9.44 -8.67
C VAL A 185 5.32 -8.97 -8.12
N THR A 186 4.24 -9.05 -8.90
CA THR A 186 2.91 -8.61 -8.43
C THR A 186 2.33 -9.62 -7.43
N ALA A 187 2.49 -10.93 -7.69
CA ALA A 187 2.05 -11.96 -6.75
C ALA A 187 2.87 -11.93 -5.45
N HIS A 188 4.17 -11.65 -5.54
CA HIS A 188 5.03 -11.43 -4.37
C HIS A 188 4.49 -10.28 -3.51
N PHE A 189 4.14 -9.13 -4.10
CA PHE A 189 3.52 -8.03 -3.36
C PHE A 189 2.26 -8.48 -2.61
N LEU A 190 1.34 -9.16 -3.31
CA LEU A 190 0.10 -9.67 -2.71
C LEU A 190 0.37 -10.61 -1.53
N GLU A 191 1.32 -11.52 -1.67
CA GLU A 191 1.70 -12.44 -0.59
C GLU A 191 2.27 -11.68 0.62
N GLN A 192 3.15 -10.71 0.39
CA GLN A 192 3.74 -9.91 1.47
C GLN A 192 2.72 -8.99 2.15
N ALA A 193 1.72 -8.50 1.42
CA ALA A 193 0.60 -7.75 2.00
C ALA A 193 -0.28 -8.64 2.89
N LYS A 194 -0.59 -9.87 2.42
CA LYS A 194 -1.33 -10.88 3.20
C LYS A 194 -0.59 -11.27 4.49
N ARG A 195 0.72 -11.49 4.42
CA ARG A 195 1.56 -11.80 5.60
C ARG A 195 1.60 -10.68 6.65
N ARG A 196 1.27 -9.44 6.25
CA ARG A 196 1.18 -8.27 7.13
C ARG A 196 -0.25 -7.99 7.59
N ASP A 197 -1.21 -8.87 7.28
CA ASP A 197 -2.65 -8.70 7.57
C ASP A 197 -3.23 -7.38 7.01
N ILE A 198 -2.68 -6.89 5.89
CA ILE A 198 -3.17 -5.69 5.23
C ILE A 198 -4.42 -6.05 4.39
N PRO A 199 -5.55 -5.33 4.54
CA PRO A 199 -6.72 -5.52 3.68
C PRO A 199 -6.40 -5.37 2.20
N ILE A 200 -6.85 -6.33 1.39
CA ILE A 200 -6.55 -6.39 -0.05
C ILE A 200 -7.75 -5.91 -0.88
N ILE A 201 -7.46 -5.08 -1.89
CA ILE A 201 -8.38 -4.69 -2.96
C ILE A 201 -7.76 -5.19 -4.27
N GLU A 202 -8.50 -5.97 -5.04
CA GLU A 202 -8.02 -6.46 -6.35
C GLU A 202 -8.78 -5.80 -7.50
N VAL A 203 -8.05 -5.44 -8.56
CA VAL A 203 -8.62 -4.91 -9.81
C VAL A 203 -8.11 -5.73 -10.97
N SER A 204 -9.04 -6.32 -11.76
CA SER A 204 -8.67 -7.09 -12.95
C SER A 204 -8.06 -6.21 -14.03
N THR A 205 -6.98 -6.68 -14.65
CA THR A 205 -6.41 -6.11 -15.89
C THR A 205 -6.98 -6.73 -17.17
N LEU A 206 -7.76 -7.80 -17.03
CA LEU A 206 -8.49 -8.48 -18.11
C LEU A 206 -9.96 -8.05 -18.14
#